data_AF-A0A453SSX4-F1
#
_entry.id   AF-A0A453SSX4-F1
#
_cell.length_a   1.000
_cell.length_b   1.000
_cell.length_c   1.000
_cell.angle_alpha   90.00
_cell.angle_beta   90.00
_cell.angle_gamma   90.00
#
_symmetry.space_group_name_H-M   'P 1'
#
loop_
_entity.id
_entity.type
_entity.pdbx_description
1 polymer ?
#
loop_
_entity_poly.entity_id
_entity_poly.type
_entity_poly.pdbx_seq_one_letter_code
_entity_poly.pdbx_strand_id
1 'polypeptide(L)'
;MRATVASWRLSEGSDQIVWTLGGKKKFTTKSVYEHLERNLAGCNYKWIWKAKIPLKIQIFLWQLFQDAVLTRDVMSRRRWAGNPKCS
;
A
#
# COMPACT_ATOMS: atom_id res chain seq x y z
N MET A 1 1.89 16.12 21.12
CA MET A 1 2.04 14.65 21.25
C MET A 1 1.86 14.22 22.72
N ARG A 2 0.75 14.62 23.38
CA ARG A 2 0.58 14.47 24.85
C ARG A 2 -0.83 13.98 25.27
N ALA A 3 -1.67 13.49 24.36
CA ALA A 3 -3.08 13.23 24.67
C ALA A 3 -3.65 11.91 24.13
N THR A 4 -2.82 10.89 23.86
CA THR A 4 -3.31 9.60 23.32
C THR A 4 -3.12 8.40 24.26
N VAL A 5 -2.54 8.60 25.45
CA VAL A 5 -2.25 7.50 26.40
C VAL A 5 -3.42 7.23 27.36
N ALA A 6 -4.34 8.20 27.55
CA ALA A 6 -5.36 8.15 28.61
C ALA A 6 -6.47 7.10 28.42
N SER A 7 -6.61 6.48 27.24
CA SER A 7 -7.69 5.50 26.95
C SER A 7 -7.28 4.04 27.12
N TRP A 8 -6.02 3.75 27.49
CA TRP A 8 -5.52 2.38 27.58
C TRP A 8 -5.60 1.87 29.03
N ARG A 9 -6.25 0.72 29.24
CA ARG A 9 -6.27 0.06 30.55
C ARG A 9 -4.91 -0.55 30.81
N LEU A 10 -4.10 0.14 31.61
CA LEU A 10 -2.82 -0.36 32.08
C LEU A 10 -3.06 -1.48 33.10
N SER A 11 -2.25 -2.53 33.03
CA SER A 11 -2.20 -3.61 34.02
C SER A 11 -0.90 -3.52 34.80
N GLU A 12 -0.90 -3.91 36.08
CA GLU A 12 0.33 -3.99 36.90
C GLU A 12 1.29 -5.12 36.48
N GLY A 13 0.92 -5.93 35.48
CA GLY A 13 1.77 -6.98 34.93
C GLY A 13 2.94 -6.43 34.10
N SER A 14 3.95 -7.27 33.89
CA SER A 14 5.09 -6.95 33.01
C SER A 14 4.65 -6.65 31.58
N ASP A 15 5.33 -5.70 30.94
CA ASP A 15 5.11 -5.37 29.53
C ASP A 15 5.25 -6.60 28.62
N GLN A 16 4.35 -6.71 27.64
CA GLN A 16 4.36 -7.79 26.65
C GLN A 16 4.47 -7.23 25.24
N ILE A 17 5.43 -7.76 24.48
CA ILE A 17 5.55 -7.48 23.05
C ILE A 17 4.48 -8.30 22.33
N VAL A 18 3.51 -7.62 21.74
CA VAL A 18 2.39 -8.26 21.02
C VAL A 18 2.42 -7.87 19.56
N TRP A 19 2.27 -8.86 18.69
CA TRP A 19 2.13 -8.62 17.26
C TRP A 19 0.70 -8.20 16.93
N THR A 20 0.51 -6.96 16.49
CA THR A 20 -0.82 -6.39 16.24
C THR A 20 -1.38 -6.71 14.85
N LEU A 21 -0.54 -7.22 13.94
CA LEU A 21 -0.93 -7.51 12.56
C LEU A 21 -1.51 -8.93 12.44
N GLY A 22 -2.81 -9.02 12.17
CA GLY A 22 -3.57 -10.28 12.13
C GLY A 22 -4.22 -10.66 13.47
N GLY A 23 -5.01 -11.73 13.51
CA GLY A 23 -5.84 -12.07 14.67
C GLY A 23 -5.13 -12.82 15.81
N LYS A 24 -3.89 -13.29 15.62
CA LYS A 24 -3.25 -14.27 16.51
C LYS A 24 -2.31 -13.69 17.57
N LYS A 25 -2.16 -12.36 17.67
CA LYS A 25 -1.29 -11.67 18.63
C LYS A 25 0.19 -12.11 18.64
N LYS A 26 0.59 -12.95 17.67
CA LYS A 26 1.92 -13.55 17.52
C LYS A 26 2.47 -13.23 16.14
N PHE A 27 3.79 -13.01 16.08
CA PHE A 27 4.49 -12.79 14.84
C PHE A 27 4.42 -14.03 13.95
N THR A 28 4.09 -13.85 12.68
CA THR A 28 4.25 -14.88 11.65
C THR A 28 4.68 -14.23 10.36
N THR A 29 5.55 -14.88 9.59
CA THR A 29 5.95 -14.42 8.25
C THR A 29 4.72 -14.17 7.37
N LYS A 30 3.72 -15.06 7.44
CA LYS A 30 2.45 -14.93 6.72
C LYS A 30 1.72 -13.62 7.05
N SER A 31 1.53 -13.29 8.33
CA SER A 31 0.82 -12.07 8.72
C SER A 31 1.57 -10.79 8.36
N VAL A 32 2.90 -10.85 8.22
CA VAL A 32 3.70 -9.75 7.68
C VAL A 32 3.40 -9.57 6.19
N TYR A 33 3.52 -10.63 5.39
CA TYR A 33 3.29 -10.54 3.94
C TYR A 33 1.84 -10.17 3.62
N GLU A 34 0.84 -10.74 4.30
CA GLU A 34 -0.57 -10.33 4.14
C GLU A 34 -0.78 -8.84 4.41
N HIS A 35 -0.03 -8.25 5.35
CA HIS A 35 -0.10 -6.81 5.61
C HIS A 35 0.65 -5.96 4.58
N LEU A 36 1.78 -6.44 4.07
CA LEU A 36 2.57 -5.74 3.04
C LEU A 36 1.89 -5.79 1.67
N GLU A 37 1.31 -6.94 1.34
CA GLU A 37 0.62 -7.22 0.08
C GLU A 37 -0.86 -6.84 0.11
N ARG A 38 -1.36 -6.33 1.24
CA ARG A 38 -2.75 -5.84 1.31
C ARG A 38 -2.92 -4.81 0.21
N ASN A 39 -3.92 -5.04 -0.65
CA ASN A 39 -4.35 -4.04 -1.59
C ASN A 39 -4.62 -2.76 -0.79
N LEU A 40 -3.89 -1.69 -1.12
CA LEU A 40 -4.18 -0.35 -0.63
C LEU A 40 -5.47 0.10 -1.33
N ALA A 41 -6.59 -0.54 -0.95
CA ALA A 41 -7.91 -0.19 -1.43
C ALA A 41 -8.14 1.28 -1.05
N GLY A 42 -8.10 2.14 -2.07
CA GLY A 42 -8.22 3.58 -1.91
C GLY A 42 -6.90 4.29 -1.62
N CYS A 43 -5.82 4.02 -2.38
CA CYS A 43 -4.73 4.98 -2.51
C CYS A 43 -5.32 6.32 -2.97
N ASN A 44 -5.49 7.24 -2.02
CA ASN A 44 -5.97 8.57 -2.31
C ASN A 44 -4.92 9.28 -3.15
N TYR A 45 -5.12 9.34 -4.47
CA TYR A 45 -4.21 9.97 -5.43
C TYR A 45 -4.00 11.48 -5.17
N LYS A 46 -4.65 12.08 -4.16
CA LYS A 46 -4.33 13.43 -3.65
C LYS A 46 -2.83 13.60 -3.34
N TRP A 47 -2.10 12.54 -2.98
CA TRP A 47 -0.67 12.66 -2.73
C TRP A 47 0.12 13.06 -3.99
N ILE A 48 -0.33 12.63 -5.18
CA ILE A 48 0.29 12.98 -6.47
C ILE A 48 0.30 14.50 -6.65
N TRP A 49 -0.83 15.14 -6.35
CA TRP A 49 -1.02 16.58 -6.47
C TRP A 49 -0.37 17.39 -5.33
N LYS A 50 -0.13 16.76 -4.18
CA LYS A 50 0.57 17.38 -3.04
C LYS A 50 2.10 17.29 -3.16
N ALA A 51 2.62 16.37 -3.97
CA ALA A 51 4.05 16.20 -4.15
C ALA A 51 4.67 17.42 -4.87
N LYS A 52 5.81 17.89 -4.38
CA LYS A 52 6.58 19.01 -4.99
C LYS A 52 7.42 18.50 -6.18
N ILE A 53 6.74 17.99 -7.21
CA ILE A 53 7.36 17.48 -8.44
C ILE A 53 6.80 18.25 -9.67
N PRO A 54 7.51 18.27 -10.80
CA PRO A 54 7.00 18.90 -12.02
C PRO A 54 5.64 18.35 -12.45
N LEU A 55 4.76 19.23 -12.94
CA LEU A 55 3.39 18.91 -13.36
C LEU A 55 3.33 17.76 -14.39
N LYS A 56 4.30 17.71 -15.31
CA LYS A 56 4.42 16.63 -16.31
C LYS A 56 4.52 15.25 -15.64
N ILE A 57 5.24 15.14 -14.54
CA ILE A 57 5.40 13.88 -13.80
C ILE A 57 4.12 13.55 -13.03
N GLN A 58 3.45 14.56 -12.44
CA GLN A 58 2.17 14.37 -11.75
C GLN A 58 1.10 13.80 -12.68
N ILE A 59 0.97 14.38 -13.89
CA ILE A 59 0.02 13.91 -14.91
C ILE A 59 0.36 12.48 -15.35
N PHE A 60 1.65 12.20 -15.60
CA PHE A 60 2.09 10.85 -15.97
C PHE A 60 1.76 9.82 -14.88
N LEU A 61 2.03 10.13 -13.62
CA LEU A 61 1.69 9.25 -12.49
C LEU A 61 0.18 9.04 -12.39
N TRP A 62 -0.61 10.10 -12.53
CA TRP A 62 -2.07 9.97 -12.53
C TRP A 62 -2.57 9.04 -13.65
N GLN A 63 -2.09 9.20 -14.88
CA GLN A 63 -2.41 8.31 -16.00
C GLN A 63 -1.98 6.86 -15.76
N LEU A 64 -0.81 6.68 -15.14
CA LEU A 64 -0.27 5.36 -14.81
C LEU A 64 -1.17 4.65 -13.78
N PHE A 65 -1.65 5.35 -12.75
CA PHE A 65 -2.57 4.79 -11.76
C PHE A 65 -3.99 4.55 -12.28
N GLN A 66 -4.39 5.21 -13.37
CA GLN A 66 -5.68 4.94 -14.05
C GLN A 66 -5.58 3.82 -15.09
N ASP A 67 -4.46 3.08 -15.14
CA ASP A 67 -4.21 2.06 -16.17
C ASP A 67 -4.38 2.61 -17.61
N ALA A 68 -4.23 3.92 -17.80
CA ALA A 68 -4.35 4.60 -19.09
C ALA A 68 -3.07 4.44 -19.93
N VAL A 69 -1.92 4.31 -19.26
CA VAL A 69 -0.63 4.02 -19.88
C VAL A 69 -0.55 2.51 -20.18
N LEU A 70 -0.09 2.16 -21.38
CA LEU A 70 0.12 0.77 -21.81
C LEU A 70 1.37 0.17 -21.16
N THR A 71 1.34 -0.01 -19.85
CA THR A 71 2.35 -0.82 -19.16
C THR A 71 2.20 -2.29 -19.57
N ARG A 72 3.25 -3.09 -19.40
CA ARG A 72 3.22 -4.54 -19.72
C ARG A 72 2.03 -5.24 -19.06
N ASP A 73 1.74 -4.91 -17.81
CA ASP A 73 0.64 -5.51 -17.06
C ASP A 73 -0.73 -5.06 -17.59
N VAL A 74 -0.87 -3.80 -18.03
CA VAL A 74 -2.08 -3.30 -18.70
C VAL A 74 -2.28 -3.97 -20.05
N MET A 75 -1.22 -4.09 -20.87
CA MET A 75 -1.28 -4.76 -22.17
C MET A 75 -1.64 -6.25 -22.02
N SER A 76 -1.04 -6.93 -21.04
CA SER A 76 -1.34 -8.31 -20.71
C SER A 76 -2.81 -8.48 -20.29
N ARG A 77 -3.31 -7.62 -19.39
CA ARG A 77 -4.73 -7.64 -18.97
C ARG A 77 -5.70 -7.37 -20.12
N ARG A 78 -5.31 -6.53 -21.09
CA ARG A 78 -6.11 -6.20 -22.29
C ARG A 78 -5.99 -7.22 -23.42
N ARG A 79 -5.29 -8.34 -23.22
CA ARG A 79 -5.08 -9.39 -24.25
C ARG A 79 -4.48 -8.84 -25.54
N TRP A 80 -3.51 -7.92 -25.40
CA TRP A 80 -2.79 -7.40 -26.56
C TRP A 80 -2.09 -8.54 -27.31
N ALA A 81 -2.21 -8.55 -28.64
CA ALA A 81 -1.77 -9.65 -29.51
C ALA A 81 -0.24 -9.71 -29.71
N GLY A 82 0.52 -8.78 -29.14
CA GLY A 82 1.97 -8.76 -29.25
C GLY A 82 2.65 -9.81 -28.38
N ASN A 83 3.94 -10.04 -28.64
CA ASN A 83 4.71 -11.05 -27.93
C ASN A 83 4.86 -10.67 -26.44
N PRO A 84 4.41 -11.50 -25.48
CA PRO A 84 4.52 -11.21 -24.04
C PRO A 84 5.97 -11.20 -23.53
N LYS A 85 6.94 -11.66 -24.34
CA LYS A 85 8.37 -11.67 -24.02
C LYS A 85 9.17 -10.52 -24.65
N CYS A 86 8.58 -9.72 -25.55
CA CYS A 86 9.30 -8.61 -26.15
C CYS A 86 9.33 -7.41 -25.19
N SER A 87 10.55 -6.98 -24.90
CA SER A 87 10.96 -5.98 -23.92
C SER A 87 10.61 -4.56 -24.33
#